data_AF-A0AAN6ZI86-F1
#
_entry.id   AF-A0AAN6ZI86-F1
#
_cell.length_a   1.000
_cell.length_b   1.000
_cell.length_c   1.000
_cell.angle_alpha   90.00
_cell.angle_beta   90.00
_cell.angle_gamma   90.00
#
_symmetry.space_group_name_H-M   'P 1'
#
loop_
_entity.id
_entity.type
_entity.pdbx_description
1 polymer ?
#
loop_
_entity_poly.entity_id
_entity_poly.type
_entity_poly.pdbx_seq_one_letter_code
_entity_poly.pdbx_strand_id
1 'polypeptide(L)'
;MAITTMLRNIKDTGSPLRVQIWTLFTINLWHLAVADFMMVASSAVALPMHRLFRAAPAGGVLTWAKGGMAIMSVYQVVWLAYWIAVPFLLEWTWTAQVFFLLHTMVVLMKMHSYTSYNGHLSETEKRLRDLDNPSTASRAPAYLYPTPENPMGAIASPKRAEARGKGENEGDDGLDDEVADEVAQLREDLARELTSPIGNVTYPANLTWGNFLDYLCCPTLCYEIEYPRNERIDWQNLISKIAAIFGCIFLLTIISEEFILPALVDASTRLDPSVHTIDSPLTALEALLVIAETISWLLFPFMLTFLLVFLVVFEYVLGAAAEVTHFADRHFYSDWWNSTDWMEFSREWNIPVYSFLRRHVYSTSRPHIGKANATVITFLISAVGHEIVMGCITKKLRGYGFICQMLQLPIVMLQRTKWVRGRKTLNNVCFWCSMIMGLSLVCPVSLPPRDKKAVLTSVLQICSLYVLV
;
A
#
# COMPACT_ATOMS: atom_id res chain seq x y z
N MET A 1 -4.88 30.08 17.19
CA MET A 1 -5.80 29.72 16.09
C MET A 1 -6.78 28.62 16.51
N ALA A 2 -6.33 27.42 16.90
CA ALA A 2 -7.25 26.39 17.40
C ALA A 2 -8.11 26.87 18.58
N ILE A 3 -7.50 27.51 19.58
CA ILE A 3 -8.21 28.09 20.75
C ILE A 3 -9.23 29.15 20.31
N THR A 4 -8.87 30.03 19.37
CA THR A 4 -9.76 31.10 18.89
C THR A 4 -10.93 30.56 18.08
N THR A 5 -10.72 29.52 17.26
CA THR A 5 -11.78 28.82 16.52
C THR A 5 -12.70 28.06 17.47
N MET A 6 -12.16 27.36 18.47
CA MET A 6 -12.98 26.72 19.51
C MET A 6 -13.87 27.73 20.23
N LEU A 7 -13.32 28.88 20.63
CA LEU A 7 -14.08 29.93 21.31
C LEU A 7 -15.18 30.53 20.40
N ARG A 8 -14.91 30.69 19.10
CA ARG A 8 -15.93 31.09 18.12
C ARG A 8 -17.01 30.03 17.94
N ASN A 9 -16.64 28.75 17.82
CA ASN A 9 -17.59 27.66 17.71
C ASN A 9 -18.47 27.53 18.95
N ILE A 10 -17.91 27.65 20.15
CA ILE A 10 -18.66 27.68 21.41
C ILE A 10 -19.64 28.86 21.41
N LYS A 11 -19.21 30.03 20.96
CA LYS A 11 -20.07 31.22 20.86
C LYS A 11 -21.22 31.03 19.86
N ASP A 12 -20.94 30.46 18.69
CA ASP A 12 -21.90 30.41 17.57
C ASP A 12 -22.82 29.18 17.61
N THR A 13 -22.36 28.06 18.16
CA THR A 13 -23.08 26.77 18.14
C THR A 13 -23.31 26.16 19.53
N GLY A 14 -22.75 26.73 20.59
CA GLY A 14 -22.85 26.19 21.95
C GLY A 14 -21.93 24.99 22.23
N SER A 15 -21.25 24.46 21.21
CA SER A 15 -20.28 23.36 21.32
C SER A 15 -18.93 23.76 20.73
N PRO A 16 -17.81 23.22 21.26
CA PRO A 16 -16.48 23.48 20.70
C PRO A 16 -16.31 22.92 19.28
N LEU A 17 -17.17 21.99 18.88
CA LEU A 17 -17.18 21.34 17.58
C LEU A 17 -18.50 21.60 16.85
N ARG A 18 -18.43 21.82 15.54
CA ARG A 18 -19.61 21.91 14.69
C ARG A 18 -20.17 20.50 14.45
N VAL A 19 -21.33 20.19 15.04
CA VAL A 19 -21.96 18.85 15.03
C VAL A 19 -22.29 18.33 13.61
N GLN A 20 -22.33 19.21 12.60
CA GLN A 20 -22.68 18.84 11.22
C GLN A 20 -21.74 17.80 10.60
N ILE A 21 -20.44 17.82 10.89
CA ILE A 21 -19.48 16.84 10.32
C ILE A 21 -19.75 15.44 10.88
N TRP A 22 -20.08 15.32 12.17
CA TRP A 22 -20.38 14.03 12.81
C TRP A 22 -21.61 13.34 12.20
N THR A 23 -22.59 14.10 11.72
CA THR A 23 -23.76 13.54 11.05
C THR A 23 -23.39 12.86 9.72
N LEU A 24 -22.33 13.31 9.03
CA LEU A 24 -21.87 12.66 7.78
C LEU A 24 -21.16 11.32 8.01
N PHE A 25 -20.56 11.12 9.19
CA PHE A 25 -19.89 9.87 9.56
C PHE A 25 -20.83 8.79 10.10
N THR A 26 -22.03 9.18 10.54
CA THR A 26 -22.94 8.28 11.26
C THR A 26 -24.06 7.70 10.37
N ILE A 27 -24.18 8.16 9.13
CA ILE A 27 -25.19 7.65 8.19
C ILE A 27 -24.83 6.22 7.75
N ASN A 28 -25.75 5.28 7.98
CA ASN A 28 -25.69 3.89 7.52
C ASN A 28 -24.48 3.06 7.99
N LEU A 29 -23.91 3.38 9.16
CA LEU A 29 -22.78 2.64 9.78
C LEU A 29 -23.00 1.12 9.84
N TRP A 30 -24.23 0.67 10.10
CA TRP A 30 -24.53 -0.76 10.18
C TRP A 30 -24.34 -1.49 8.85
N HIS A 31 -24.79 -0.90 7.74
CA HIS A 31 -24.62 -1.49 6.41
C HIS A 31 -23.13 -1.59 6.05
N LEU A 32 -22.37 -0.54 6.37
CA LEU A 32 -20.92 -0.53 6.18
C LEU A 32 -20.24 -1.64 7.00
N ALA A 33 -20.56 -1.77 8.30
CA ALA A 33 -19.96 -2.77 9.18
C ALA A 33 -20.26 -4.20 8.72
N VAL A 34 -21.49 -4.50 8.30
CA VAL A 34 -21.87 -5.82 7.79
C VAL A 34 -21.14 -6.13 6.48
N ALA A 35 -21.09 -5.18 5.55
CA ALA A 35 -20.39 -5.36 4.29
C ALA A 35 -18.88 -5.51 4.50
N ASP A 36 -18.29 -4.76 5.43
CA ASP A 36 -16.87 -4.84 5.79
C ASP A 36 -16.53 -6.22 6.38
N PHE A 37 -17.36 -6.70 7.30
CA PHE A 37 -17.23 -8.05 7.85
C PHE A 37 -17.34 -9.12 6.76
N MET A 38 -18.31 -9.00 5.85
CA MET A 38 -18.47 -9.95 4.73
C MET A 38 -17.27 -9.89 3.76
N MET A 39 -16.74 -8.70 3.49
CA MET A 39 -15.56 -8.50 2.65
C MET A 39 -14.33 -9.19 3.27
N VAL A 40 -14.06 -8.96 4.55
CA VAL A 40 -12.97 -9.63 5.27
C VAL A 40 -13.21 -11.15 5.35
N ALA A 41 -14.42 -11.59 5.72
CA ALA A 41 -14.76 -13.01 5.80
C ALA A 41 -14.59 -13.74 4.45
N SER A 42 -14.93 -13.09 3.34
CA SER A 42 -14.77 -13.68 2.01
C SER A 42 -13.30 -13.83 1.58
N SER A 43 -12.36 -13.07 2.16
CA SER A 43 -10.92 -13.30 1.96
C SER A 43 -10.43 -14.62 2.59
N ALA A 44 -11.16 -15.14 3.58
CA ALA A 44 -10.85 -16.37 4.30
C ALA A 44 -10.87 -17.62 3.39
N VAL A 45 -11.47 -17.52 2.19
CA VAL A 45 -11.41 -18.53 1.12
C VAL A 45 -9.98 -18.85 0.68
N ALA A 46 -9.03 -17.93 0.88
CA ALA A 46 -7.62 -18.14 0.56
C ALA A 46 -7.02 -19.37 1.26
N LEU A 47 -7.36 -19.61 2.53
CA LEU A 47 -6.83 -20.73 3.31
C LEU A 47 -7.30 -22.12 2.81
N PRO A 48 -8.61 -22.42 2.68
CA PRO A 48 -9.07 -23.71 2.18
C PRO A 48 -8.64 -23.96 0.74
N MET A 49 -8.60 -22.91 -0.11
CA MET A 49 -8.05 -23.04 -1.47
C MET A 49 -6.57 -23.38 -1.46
N HIS A 50 -5.78 -22.75 -0.59
CA HIS A 50 -4.38 -23.09 -0.46
C HIS A 50 -4.18 -24.55 0.01
N ARG A 51 -4.97 -25.02 0.98
CA ARG A 51 -4.95 -26.42 1.42
C ARG A 51 -5.26 -27.40 0.28
N LEU A 52 -6.18 -27.03 -0.62
CA LEU A 52 -6.50 -27.82 -1.82
C LEU A 52 -5.30 -27.90 -2.78
N PHE A 53 -4.64 -26.76 -3.07
CA PHE A 53 -3.46 -26.73 -3.96
C PHE A 53 -2.28 -27.51 -3.39
N ARG A 54 -2.10 -27.46 -2.06
CA ARG A 54 -1.09 -28.26 -1.37
C ARG A 54 -1.37 -29.77 -1.48
N ALA A 55 -2.62 -30.19 -1.29
CA ALA A 55 -3.03 -31.60 -1.36
C ALA A 55 -2.92 -32.21 -2.77
N ALA A 56 -2.88 -31.37 -3.82
CA ALA A 56 -2.73 -31.84 -5.19
C ALA A 56 -1.36 -32.53 -5.41
N PRO A 57 -1.31 -33.69 -6.10
CA PRO A 57 -0.07 -34.41 -6.41
C PRO A 57 0.97 -33.53 -7.11
N ALA A 58 2.26 -33.83 -6.91
CA ALA A 58 3.35 -33.18 -7.62
C ALA A 58 3.12 -33.29 -9.14
N GLY A 59 3.23 -32.16 -9.86
CA GLY A 59 2.97 -32.10 -11.29
C GLY A 59 1.50 -32.11 -11.73
N GLY A 60 0.53 -32.24 -10.81
CA GLY A 60 -0.90 -32.17 -11.12
C GLY A 60 -1.35 -30.79 -11.63
N VAL A 61 -2.52 -30.71 -12.27
CA VAL A 61 -3.03 -29.44 -12.83
C VAL A 61 -3.39 -28.43 -11.71
N LEU A 62 -3.78 -28.93 -10.54
CA LEU A 62 -4.15 -28.11 -9.37
C LEU A 62 -2.95 -27.67 -8.51
N THR A 63 -1.71 -27.92 -8.93
CA THR A 63 -0.54 -27.37 -8.23
C THR A 63 -0.52 -25.84 -8.35
N TRP A 64 0.17 -25.16 -7.43
CA TRP A 64 0.24 -23.70 -7.42
C TRP A 64 0.85 -23.17 -8.72
N ALA A 65 1.92 -23.82 -9.19
CA ALA A 65 2.63 -23.43 -10.40
C ALA A 65 1.82 -23.60 -11.70
N LYS A 66 0.93 -24.61 -11.79
CA LYS A 66 0.19 -24.91 -13.04
C LYS A 66 -1.22 -24.32 -13.10
N GLY A 67 -1.94 -24.30 -11.98
CA GLY A 67 -3.35 -23.88 -11.96
C GLY A 67 -3.74 -23.03 -10.76
N GLY A 68 -3.18 -23.28 -9.57
CA GLY A 68 -3.56 -22.59 -8.34
C GLY A 68 -3.38 -21.06 -8.43
N MET A 69 -2.27 -20.59 -9.00
CA MET A 69 -2.02 -19.16 -9.22
C MET A 69 -3.08 -18.50 -10.11
N ALA A 70 -3.46 -19.15 -11.22
CA ALA A 70 -4.47 -18.63 -12.14
C ALA A 70 -5.85 -18.60 -11.48
N ILE A 71 -6.25 -19.66 -10.77
CA ILE A 71 -7.52 -19.73 -10.05
C ILE A 71 -7.62 -18.61 -9.01
N MET A 72 -6.58 -18.42 -8.20
CA MET A 72 -6.58 -17.36 -7.20
C MET A 72 -6.55 -15.96 -7.81
N SER A 73 -5.87 -15.77 -8.94
CA SER A 73 -5.84 -14.48 -9.64
C SER A 73 -7.22 -14.11 -10.18
N VAL A 74 -7.93 -15.07 -10.80
CA VAL A 74 -9.31 -14.87 -11.26
C VAL A 74 -10.24 -14.57 -10.10
N TYR A 75 -10.13 -15.33 -9.01
CA TYR A 75 -10.90 -15.07 -7.78
C TYR A 75 -10.66 -13.64 -7.26
N GLN A 76 -9.40 -13.22 -7.15
CA GLN A 76 -9.02 -11.88 -6.67
C GLN A 76 -9.58 -10.76 -7.55
N VAL A 77 -9.56 -10.92 -8.88
CA VAL A 77 -10.11 -9.93 -9.82
C VAL A 77 -11.64 -9.83 -9.67
N VAL A 78 -12.33 -10.97 -9.64
CA VAL A 78 -13.80 -11.01 -9.46
C VAL A 78 -14.19 -10.44 -8.08
N TRP A 79 -13.46 -10.84 -7.04
CA TRP A 79 -13.63 -10.36 -5.67
C TRP A 79 -13.47 -8.84 -5.60
N LEU A 80 -12.41 -8.29 -6.20
CA LEU A 80 -12.16 -6.86 -6.23
C LEU A 80 -13.26 -6.11 -6.98
N ALA A 81 -13.63 -6.57 -8.16
CA ALA A 81 -14.67 -5.94 -8.97
C ALA A 81 -16.01 -5.92 -8.24
N TYR A 82 -16.37 -7.00 -7.57
CA TYR A 82 -17.59 -7.09 -6.76
C TYR A 82 -17.59 -6.08 -5.62
N TRP A 83 -16.54 -6.07 -4.79
CA TRP A 83 -16.50 -5.18 -3.62
C TRP A 83 -16.31 -3.71 -3.98
N ILE A 84 -15.65 -3.39 -5.10
CA ILE A 84 -15.64 -2.02 -5.63
C ILE A 84 -17.05 -1.58 -6.05
N ALA A 85 -17.88 -2.47 -6.59
CA ALA A 85 -19.22 -2.14 -7.07
C ALA A 85 -20.24 -1.92 -5.93
N VAL A 86 -20.11 -2.64 -4.81
CA VAL A 86 -21.08 -2.59 -3.69
C VAL A 86 -21.41 -1.17 -3.20
N PRO A 87 -20.44 -0.27 -2.93
CA PRO A 87 -20.73 1.07 -2.45
C PRO A 87 -21.44 1.96 -3.47
N PHE A 88 -21.35 1.65 -4.78
CA PHE A 88 -22.10 2.34 -5.83
C PHE A 88 -23.53 1.82 -5.94
N LEU A 89 -23.72 0.50 -5.84
CA LEU A 89 -25.04 -0.13 -5.88
C LEU A 89 -25.91 0.27 -4.69
N LEU A 90 -25.30 0.47 -3.52
CA LEU A 90 -26.00 0.88 -2.30
C LEU A 90 -26.00 2.40 -2.07
N GLU A 91 -25.54 3.18 -3.05
CA GLU A 91 -25.49 4.65 -3.01
C GLU A 91 -24.92 5.24 -1.72
N TRP A 92 -23.85 4.63 -1.19
CA TRP A 92 -23.27 5.07 0.07
C TRP A 92 -22.72 6.50 0.04
N THR A 93 -22.61 7.08 1.24
CA THR A 93 -21.91 8.35 1.42
C THR A 93 -20.45 8.19 1.02
N TRP A 94 -19.88 9.22 0.40
CA TRP A 94 -18.51 9.17 -0.11
C TRP A 94 -17.47 8.86 0.99
N THR A 95 -17.74 9.23 2.26
CA THR A 95 -16.89 8.87 3.42
C THR A 95 -16.84 7.36 3.65
N ALA A 96 -18.01 6.70 3.66
CA ALA A 96 -18.11 5.26 3.78
C ALA A 96 -17.49 4.54 2.57
N GLN A 97 -17.66 5.09 1.36
CA GLN A 97 -17.05 4.57 0.14
C GLN A 97 -15.52 4.57 0.22
N VAL A 98 -14.92 5.67 0.69
CA VAL A 98 -13.45 5.79 0.85
C VAL A 98 -12.92 4.77 1.83
N PHE A 99 -13.50 4.70 3.03
CA PHE A 99 -13.08 3.75 4.05
C PHE A 99 -13.16 2.31 3.52
N PHE A 100 -14.32 1.93 2.96
CA PHE A 100 -14.55 0.58 2.47
C PHE A 100 -13.59 0.21 1.34
N LEU A 101 -13.33 1.13 0.42
CA LEU A 101 -12.45 0.89 -0.71
C LEU A 101 -10.99 0.75 -0.29
N LEU A 102 -10.50 1.64 0.60
CA LEU A 102 -9.15 1.52 1.14
C LEU A 102 -8.98 0.19 1.87
N HIS A 103 -9.95 -0.21 2.69
CA HIS A 103 -9.91 -1.50 3.37
C HIS A 103 -9.98 -2.68 2.39
N THR A 104 -10.81 -2.59 1.34
CA THR A 104 -10.88 -3.58 0.26
C THR A 104 -9.52 -3.76 -0.43
N MET A 105 -8.80 -2.67 -0.71
CA MET A 105 -7.46 -2.73 -1.30
C MET A 105 -6.45 -3.38 -0.34
N VAL A 106 -6.49 -3.03 0.95
CA VAL A 106 -5.62 -3.65 1.98
C VAL A 106 -5.87 -5.15 2.07
N VAL A 107 -7.14 -5.58 2.12
CA VAL A 107 -7.51 -7.00 2.19
C VAL A 107 -7.15 -7.74 0.91
N LEU A 108 -7.29 -7.11 -0.27
CA LEU A 108 -6.81 -7.67 -1.53
C LEU A 108 -5.31 -7.93 -1.49
N MET A 109 -4.51 -6.93 -1.09
CA MET A 109 -3.05 -7.04 -1.00
C MET A 109 -2.65 -8.13 -0.01
N LYS A 110 -3.30 -8.18 1.15
CA LYS A 110 -3.08 -9.23 2.16
C LYS A 110 -3.42 -10.62 1.62
N MET A 111 -4.58 -10.77 0.99
CA MET A 111 -5.01 -12.03 0.38
C MET A 111 -4.03 -12.48 -0.72
N HIS A 112 -3.61 -11.56 -1.58
CA HIS A 112 -2.63 -11.84 -2.62
C HIS A 112 -1.31 -12.31 -2.01
N SER A 113 -0.78 -11.58 -1.03
CA SER A 113 0.48 -11.94 -0.38
C SER A 113 0.42 -13.30 0.32
N TYR A 114 -0.65 -13.57 1.06
CA TYR A 114 -0.86 -14.85 1.73
C TYR A 114 -0.86 -16.02 0.74
N THR A 115 -1.59 -15.89 -0.37
CA THR A 115 -1.71 -16.96 -1.37
C THR A 115 -0.41 -17.17 -2.14
N SER A 116 0.26 -16.09 -2.54
CA SER A 116 1.51 -16.13 -3.29
C SER A 116 2.66 -16.72 -2.48
N TYR A 117 2.80 -16.32 -1.21
CA TYR A 117 3.88 -16.82 -0.35
C TYR A 117 3.65 -18.29 0.03
N ASN A 118 2.47 -18.65 0.55
CA ASN A 118 2.19 -20.05 0.86
C ASN A 118 2.20 -20.93 -0.40
N GLY A 119 1.76 -20.40 -1.54
CA GLY A 119 1.85 -21.06 -2.84
C GLY A 119 3.29 -21.43 -3.20
N HIS A 120 4.22 -20.49 -3.02
CA HIS A 120 5.66 -20.76 -3.16
C HIS A 120 6.13 -21.87 -2.20
N LEU A 121 5.82 -21.76 -0.90
CA LEU A 121 6.18 -22.77 0.10
C LEU A 121 5.62 -24.16 -0.24
N SER A 122 4.42 -24.24 -0.82
CA SER A 122 3.82 -25.51 -1.23
C SER A 122 4.57 -26.19 -2.38
N GLU A 123 5.13 -25.42 -3.31
CA GLU A 123 5.97 -25.96 -4.40
C GLU A 123 7.35 -26.34 -3.87
N THR A 124 7.92 -25.55 -2.96
CA THR A 124 9.17 -25.86 -2.26
C THR A 124 9.04 -27.14 -1.44
N GLU A 125 7.93 -27.36 -0.73
CA GLU A 125 7.65 -28.61 0.01
C GLU A 125 7.57 -29.82 -0.94
N LYS A 126 6.82 -29.70 -2.05
CA LYS A 126 6.71 -30.79 -3.04
C LYS A 126 8.06 -31.12 -3.63
N ARG A 127 8.84 -30.10 -3.95
CA ARG A 127 10.20 -30.24 -4.47
C ARG A 127 11.13 -30.93 -3.49
N LEU A 128 11.05 -30.59 -2.20
CA LEU A 128 11.83 -31.25 -1.17
C LEU A 128 11.47 -32.74 -1.07
N ARG A 129 10.18 -33.09 -1.15
CA ARG A 129 9.72 -34.49 -1.19
C ARG A 129 10.16 -35.23 -2.45
N ASP A 130 10.17 -34.56 -3.60
CA ASP A 130 10.63 -35.17 -4.85
C ASP A 130 12.12 -35.56 -4.78
N LEU A 131 12.94 -34.84 -4.00
CA LEU A 131 14.35 -35.18 -3.78
C LEU A 131 14.56 -36.50 -3.02
N ASP A 132 13.54 -37.09 -2.41
CA ASP A 132 13.61 -38.46 -1.86
C ASP A 132 13.86 -39.50 -2.97
N ASN A 133 13.47 -39.20 -4.21
CA ASN A 133 13.75 -40.00 -5.41
C ASN A 133 14.63 -39.20 -6.40
N PRO A 134 15.96 -39.13 -6.18
CA PRO A 134 16.86 -38.19 -6.86
C PRO A 134 16.99 -38.39 -8.38
N SER A 135 16.56 -39.53 -8.91
CA SER A 135 16.58 -39.84 -10.35
C SER A 135 15.55 -39.06 -11.17
N THR A 136 14.48 -38.55 -10.53
CA THR A 136 13.38 -37.83 -11.21
C THR A 136 13.21 -36.38 -10.74
N ALA A 137 13.96 -35.98 -9.71
CA ALA A 137 13.82 -34.69 -9.06
C ALA A 137 14.52 -33.54 -9.81
N SER A 138 13.93 -32.35 -9.77
CA SER A 138 14.56 -31.15 -10.32
C SER A 138 15.72 -30.66 -9.45
N ARG A 139 16.93 -30.58 -10.03
CA ARG A 139 18.17 -30.11 -9.38
C ARG A 139 18.45 -28.61 -9.55
N ALA A 140 17.45 -27.81 -9.97
CA ALA A 140 17.63 -26.36 -10.02
C ALA A 140 18.07 -25.79 -8.64
N PRO A 141 18.70 -24.62 -8.55
CA PRO A 141 18.98 -24.04 -7.25
C PRO A 141 17.67 -23.68 -6.51
N ALA A 142 17.70 -23.63 -5.17
CA ALA A 142 16.55 -23.20 -4.38
C ALA A 142 16.28 -21.70 -4.60
N TYR A 143 15.03 -21.35 -4.86
CA TYR A 143 14.61 -19.95 -4.93
C TYR A 143 14.23 -19.50 -3.52
N LEU A 144 14.97 -18.53 -2.99
CA LEU A 144 14.70 -17.88 -1.71
C LEU A 144 13.72 -16.73 -1.96
N TYR A 145 12.57 -16.77 -1.29
CA TYR A 145 11.52 -15.77 -1.49
C TYR A 145 12.02 -14.37 -1.09
N PRO A 146 11.58 -13.29 -1.75
CA PRO A 146 12.06 -11.96 -1.41
C PRO A 146 11.64 -11.54 0.00
N THR A 147 12.61 -11.26 0.88
CA THR A 147 12.42 -10.78 2.27
C THR A 147 12.91 -9.33 2.43
N PRO A 148 12.68 -8.64 3.56
CA PRO A 148 13.27 -7.32 3.79
C PRO A 148 14.81 -7.33 3.75
N GLU A 149 15.43 -8.43 4.20
CA GLU A 149 16.88 -8.64 4.17
C GLU A 149 17.39 -9.05 2.78
N ASN A 150 16.59 -9.78 2.00
CA ASN A 150 16.89 -10.21 0.65
C ASN A 150 15.81 -9.76 -0.34
N PRO A 151 15.84 -8.48 -0.76
CA PRO A 151 14.65 -7.90 -1.36
C PRO A 151 14.41 -8.24 -2.82
N MET A 152 15.38 -8.91 -3.45
CA MET A 152 15.34 -9.32 -4.83
C MET A 152 14.86 -10.76 -4.99
N GLY A 153 14.71 -11.47 -3.86
CA GLY A 153 14.86 -12.92 -3.85
C GLY A 153 16.30 -13.29 -4.21
N ALA A 154 16.75 -14.45 -3.73
CA ALA A 154 18.05 -14.96 -4.10
C ALA A 154 17.89 -16.38 -4.62
N ILE A 155 18.78 -16.73 -5.53
CA ILE A 155 18.97 -18.11 -5.89
C ILE A 155 20.04 -18.61 -4.92
N ALA A 156 19.72 -19.62 -4.11
CA ALA A 156 20.70 -20.26 -3.26
C ALA A 156 21.86 -20.73 -4.16
N SER A 157 23.04 -20.16 -3.93
CA SER A 157 24.23 -20.54 -4.68
C SER A 157 24.72 -21.85 -4.09
N PRO A 158 25.03 -22.87 -4.92
CA PRO A 158 25.75 -24.02 -4.39
C PRO A 158 27.02 -23.50 -3.72
N LYS A 159 27.21 -23.85 -2.45
CA LYS A 159 28.47 -23.58 -1.76
C LYS A 159 29.43 -24.57 -2.39
N ARG A 160 30.05 -24.19 -3.51
CA ARG A 160 31.17 -24.93 -4.04
C ARG A 160 32.16 -25.02 -2.88
N ALA A 161 32.39 -26.22 -2.37
CA ALA A 161 33.19 -26.43 -1.18
C ALA A 161 34.56 -25.75 -1.34
N GLU A 162 34.75 -24.57 -0.75
CA GLU A 162 36.07 -23.94 -0.58
C GLU A 162 36.93 -24.71 0.46
N ALA A 163 36.60 -25.98 0.72
CA ALA A 163 37.24 -26.80 1.75
C ALA A 163 37.31 -28.28 1.36
N ARG A 164 37.83 -28.61 0.17
CA ARG A 164 38.54 -29.88 0.01
C ARG A 164 39.86 -29.61 -0.71
N GLY A 165 40.93 -29.63 0.07
CA GLY A 165 42.28 -29.45 -0.43
C GLY A 165 42.59 -30.45 -1.54
N LYS A 166 43.49 -30.03 -2.43
CA LYS A 166 44.22 -30.88 -3.39
C LYS A 166 44.39 -32.31 -2.85
N GLY A 167 43.62 -33.23 -3.40
CA GLY A 167 43.66 -34.65 -3.07
C GLY A 167 43.11 -35.43 -4.25
N GLU A 168 44.02 -35.99 -5.02
CA GLU A 168 43.82 -36.77 -6.24
C GLU A 168 42.98 -38.02 -5.98
N ASN A 169 41.91 -38.22 -6.76
CA ASN A 169 41.51 -39.50 -7.37
C ASN A 169 40.25 -39.28 -8.22
N GLU A 170 40.44 -39.04 -9.51
CA GLU A 170 39.37 -39.11 -10.51
C GLU A 170 39.06 -40.60 -10.79
N GLY A 171 38.11 -41.14 -10.03
CA GLY A 171 37.41 -42.39 -10.32
C GLY A 171 35.90 -42.13 -10.42
N ASP A 172 35.16 -43.07 -11.01
CA ASP A 172 33.68 -43.03 -11.17
C ASP A 172 32.94 -42.73 -9.85
N ASP A 173 33.50 -43.17 -8.72
CA ASP A 173 32.99 -42.91 -7.36
C ASP A 173 33.00 -41.42 -6.96
N GLY A 174 33.85 -40.58 -7.56
CA GLY A 174 33.94 -39.16 -7.22
C GLY A 174 32.77 -38.30 -7.76
N LEU A 175 32.17 -38.74 -8.88
CA LEU A 175 31.01 -38.07 -9.48
C LEU A 175 29.73 -38.33 -8.69
N ASP A 176 29.57 -39.55 -8.16
CA ASP A 176 28.41 -39.91 -7.34
C ASP A 176 28.46 -39.21 -5.97
N ASP A 177 29.65 -39.05 -5.38
CA ASP A 177 29.87 -38.28 -4.16
C ASP A 177 29.56 -36.78 -4.34
N GLU A 178 29.99 -36.16 -5.45
CA GLU A 178 29.68 -34.75 -5.75
C GLU A 178 28.17 -34.53 -5.95
N VAL A 179 27.48 -35.44 -6.65
CA VAL A 179 26.02 -35.36 -6.84
C VAL A 179 25.28 -35.55 -5.52
N ALA A 180 25.75 -36.44 -4.66
CA ALA A 180 25.17 -36.64 -3.32
C ALA A 180 25.31 -35.38 -2.46
N ASP A 181 26.48 -34.74 -2.48
CA ASP A 181 26.74 -33.48 -1.77
C ASP A 181 25.87 -32.32 -2.30
N GLU A 182 25.72 -32.19 -3.63
CA GLU A 182 24.83 -31.20 -4.24
C GLU A 182 23.36 -31.39 -3.84
N VAL A 183 22.88 -32.65 -3.82
CA VAL A 183 21.52 -32.97 -3.40
C VAL A 183 21.33 -32.71 -1.91
N ALA A 184 22.32 -33.03 -1.07
CA ALA A 184 22.28 -32.75 0.37
C ALA A 184 22.21 -31.24 0.63
N GLN A 185 23.02 -30.45 -0.06
CA GLN A 185 22.98 -28.99 0.05
C GLN A 185 21.62 -28.42 -0.42
N LEU A 186 21.10 -28.91 -1.55
CA LEU A 186 19.80 -28.47 -2.05
C LEU A 186 18.66 -28.81 -1.07
N ARG A 187 18.72 -29.97 -0.41
CA ARG A 187 17.76 -30.35 0.65
C ARG A 187 17.83 -29.38 1.83
N GLU A 188 19.04 -29.02 2.27
CA GLU A 188 19.22 -28.06 3.37
C GLU A 188 18.66 -26.69 2.99
N ASP A 189 18.97 -26.20 1.79
CA ASP A 189 18.48 -24.89 1.30
C ASP A 189 16.95 -24.85 1.18
N LEU A 190 16.33 -25.91 0.66
CA LEU A 190 14.86 -26.02 0.57
C LEU A 190 14.21 -26.17 1.95
N ALA A 191 14.80 -26.95 2.85
CA ALA A 191 14.31 -27.09 4.22
C ALA A 191 14.39 -25.76 4.98
N ARG A 192 15.48 -24.99 4.78
CA ARG A 192 15.65 -23.66 5.38
C ARG A 192 14.59 -22.67 4.90
N GLU A 193 14.21 -22.70 3.63
CA GLU A 193 13.14 -21.84 3.10
C GLU A 193 11.75 -22.20 3.67
N LEU A 194 11.51 -23.47 4.00
CA LEU A 194 10.27 -23.93 4.63
C LEU A 194 10.17 -23.59 6.12
N THR A 195 11.31 -23.30 6.75
CA THR A 195 11.39 -22.87 8.14
C THR A 195 11.31 -21.35 8.25
N SER A 196 10.54 -20.85 9.23
CA SER A 196 10.53 -19.43 9.54
C SER A 196 11.93 -18.90 9.89
N PRO A 197 12.26 -17.62 9.63
CA PRO A 197 13.55 -17.04 10.00
C PRO A 197 13.87 -17.11 11.51
N ILE A 198 12.83 -17.14 12.35
CA ILE A 198 12.92 -17.22 13.81
C ILE A 198 13.02 -18.70 14.26
N GLY A 199 12.56 -19.64 13.44
CA GLY A 199 12.76 -21.08 13.60
C GLY A 199 11.68 -21.82 14.40
N ASN A 200 10.63 -21.13 14.89
CA ASN A 200 9.62 -21.79 15.74
C ASN A 200 8.58 -22.57 14.93
N VAL A 201 8.24 -22.06 13.73
CA VAL A 201 7.21 -22.64 12.87
C VAL A 201 7.80 -23.06 11.53
N THR A 202 7.41 -24.24 11.07
CA THR A 202 7.75 -24.80 9.77
C THR A 202 6.49 -25.03 8.94
N TYR A 203 6.57 -24.80 7.64
CA TYR A 203 5.49 -25.15 6.73
C TYR A 203 5.30 -26.68 6.74
N PRO A 204 4.08 -27.23 6.91
CA PRO A 204 2.75 -26.60 6.77
C PRO A 204 2.05 -26.18 8.08
N ALA A 205 2.73 -26.22 9.23
CA ALA A 205 2.10 -25.99 10.53
C ALA A 205 1.49 -24.58 10.66
N ASN A 206 1.92 -23.65 9.81
CA ASN A 206 1.39 -22.29 9.71
C ASN A 206 -0.04 -22.20 9.13
N LEU A 207 -0.53 -23.24 8.44
CA LEU A 207 -1.84 -23.25 7.78
C LEU A 207 -3.02 -23.42 8.75
N THR A 208 -3.12 -22.53 9.74
CA THR A 208 -4.19 -22.49 10.74
C THR A 208 -5.07 -21.25 10.58
N TRP A 209 -6.32 -21.32 11.03
CA TRP A 209 -7.20 -20.14 11.06
C TRP A 209 -6.67 -19.05 11.99
N GLY A 210 -6.03 -19.43 13.09
CA GLY A 210 -5.43 -18.49 14.04
C GLY A 210 -4.34 -17.64 13.40
N ASN A 211 -3.39 -18.26 12.68
CA ASN A 211 -2.33 -17.54 11.98
C ASN A 211 -2.89 -16.64 10.86
N PHE A 212 -3.90 -17.10 10.11
CA PHE A 212 -4.53 -16.28 9.07
C PHE A 212 -5.24 -15.04 9.66
N LEU A 213 -6.02 -15.20 10.73
CA LEU A 213 -6.70 -14.09 11.39
C LEU A 213 -5.72 -13.10 12.03
N ASP A 214 -4.67 -13.61 12.65
CA ASP A 214 -3.59 -12.80 13.21
C ASP A 214 -2.89 -11.97 12.13
N TYR A 215 -2.57 -12.56 10.98
CA TYR A 215 -2.04 -11.82 9.83
C TYR A 215 -2.99 -10.73 9.31
N LEU A 216 -4.30 -11.00 9.27
CA LEU A 216 -5.27 -9.99 8.85
C LEU A 216 -5.24 -8.75 9.77
N CYS A 217 -5.07 -8.96 11.07
CA CYS A 217 -4.99 -7.87 12.06
C CYS A 217 -3.63 -7.14 12.08
N CYS A 218 -2.52 -7.83 11.77
CA CYS A 218 -1.20 -7.21 11.79
C CYS A 218 -1.08 -6.04 10.77
N PRO A 219 -0.41 -4.92 11.13
CA PRO A 219 -0.28 -3.74 10.26
C PRO A 219 0.79 -3.92 9.16
N THR A 220 0.78 -5.06 8.48
CA THR A 220 1.67 -5.38 7.35
C THR A 220 0.89 -5.95 6.17
N LEU A 221 1.36 -5.66 4.95
CA LEU A 221 0.78 -6.15 3.71
C LEU A 221 1.49 -7.39 3.16
N CYS A 222 2.67 -7.71 3.70
CA CYS A 222 3.46 -8.86 3.27
C CYS A 222 3.32 -9.99 4.30
N TYR A 223 2.75 -11.12 3.87
CA TYR A 223 2.64 -12.31 4.70
C TYR A 223 4.01 -12.98 4.90
N GLU A 224 4.31 -13.36 6.14
CA GLU A 224 5.46 -14.16 6.55
C GLU A 224 5.00 -15.22 7.56
N ILE A 225 5.74 -16.34 7.67
CA ILE A 225 5.34 -17.47 8.53
C ILE A 225 5.19 -17.01 9.99
N GLU A 226 6.13 -16.18 10.43
CA GLU A 226 6.22 -15.68 11.80
C GLU A 226 6.71 -14.24 11.77
N TYR A 227 6.20 -13.44 12.70
CA TYR A 227 6.55 -12.03 12.86
C TYR A 227 7.22 -11.79 14.20
N PRO A 228 8.19 -10.87 14.30
CA PRO A 228 8.75 -10.49 15.59
C PRO A 228 7.66 -9.87 16.47
N ARG A 229 7.56 -10.32 17.72
CA ARG A 229 6.54 -9.88 18.69
C ARG A 229 7.14 -9.23 19.92
N ASN A 230 6.43 -8.26 20.47
CA ASN A 230 6.71 -7.68 21.78
C ASN A 230 6.07 -8.53 22.89
N GLU A 231 6.74 -8.64 24.04
CA GLU A 231 6.27 -9.45 25.17
C GLU A 231 4.99 -8.90 25.83
N ARG A 232 4.82 -7.56 25.84
CA ARG A 232 3.72 -6.88 26.54
C ARG A 232 3.24 -5.65 25.77
N ILE A 233 1.97 -5.30 25.99
CA ILE A 233 1.35 -4.06 25.52
C ILE A 233 1.80 -2.92 26.42
N ASP A 234 2.41 -1.88 25.84
CA ASP A 234 2.66 -0.61 26.53
C ASP A 234 1.39 0.26 26.46
N TRP A 235 0.56 0.17 27.51
CA TRP A 235 -0.68 0.93 27.62
C TRP A 235 -0.49 2.45 27.65
N GLN A 236 0.63 2.95 28.17
CA GLN A 236 0.89 4.39 28.19
C GLN A 236 1.15 4.89 26.77
N ASN A 237 1.96 4.15 26.02
CA ASN A 237 2.21 4.44 24.62
C ASN A 237 0.92 4.33 23.78
N LEU A 238 0.14 3.26 23.97
CA LEU A 238 -1.13 3.07 23.28
C LEU A 238 -2.12 4.21 23.53
N ILE A 239 -2.35 4.57 24.79
CA ILE A 239 -3.27 5.67 25.16
C ILE A 239 -2.77 7.00 24.59
N SER A 240 -1.45 7.26 24.66
CA SER A 240 -0.85 8.46 24.08
C SER A 240 -1.09 8.56 22.57
N LYS A 241 -0.92 7.45 21.83
CA LYS A 241 -1.22 7.40 20.39
C LYS A 241 -2.70 7.62 20.11
N ILE A 242 -3.59 6.98 20.86
CA ILE A 242 -5.04 7.16 20.71
C ILE A 242 -5.43 8.63 20.94
N ALA A 243 -4.91 9.27 21.99
CA ALA A 243 -5.14 10.68 22.26
C ALA A 243 -4.60 11.58 21.13
N ALA A 244 -3.42 11.26 20.59
CA ALA A 244 -2.83 11.98 19.46
C ALA A 244 -3.68 11.85 18.18
N ILE A 245 -4.28 10.69 17.89
CA ILE A 245 -5.22 10.51 16.78
C ILE A 245 -6.36 11.52 16.88
N PHE A 246 -7.04 11.58 18.04
CA PHE A 246 -8.14 12.53 18.24
C PHE A 246 -7.68 13.99 18.13
N GLY A 247 -6.51 14.32 18.69
CA GLY A 247 -5.92 15.66 18.59
C GLY A 247 -5.59 16.09 17.16
N CYS A 248 -4.99 15.20 16.37
CA CYS A 248 -4.67 15.47 14.97
C CYS A 248 -5.91 15.53 14.08
N ILE A 249 -6.90 14.66 14.27
CA ILE A 249 -8.20 14.73 13.56
C ILE A 249 -8.90 16.07 13.87
N PHE A 250 -8.84 16.51 15.12
CA PHE A 250 -9.37 17.80 15.53
C PHE A 250 -8.68 18.96 14.81
N LEU A 251 -7.33 18.96 14.77
CA LEU A 251 -6.57 19.97 14.03
C LEU A 251 -6.85 19.95 12.52
N LEU A 252 -6.94 18.75 11.93
CA LEU A 252 -7.33 18.58 10.53
C LEU A 252 -8.69 19.22 10.24
N THR A 253 -9.66 19.01 11.13
CA THR A 253 -11.00 19.60 10.99
C THR A 253 -10.93 21.13 11.00
N ILE A 254 -10.20 21.73 11.96
CA ILE A 254 -10.03 23.19 12.05
C ILE A 254 -9.36 23.75 10.79
N ILE A 255 -8.25 23.15 10.34
CA ILE A 255 -7.51 23.63 9.17
C ILE A 255 -8.43 23.64 7.93
N SER A 256 -9.28 22.62 7.83
CA SER A 256 -10.15 22.43 6.69
C SER A 256 -11.32 23.40 6.69
N GLU A 257 -11.96 23.62 7.85
CA GLU A 257 -13.09 24.55 7.97
C GLU A 257 -12.66 26.03 7.85
N GLU A 258 -11.52 26.40 8.42
CA GLU A 258 -11.08 27.80 8.49
C GLU A 258 -10.27 28.26 7.28
N PHE A 259 -9.53 27.36 6.62
CA PHE A 259 -8.62 27.75 5.53
C PHE A 259 -8.97 27.13 4.18
N ILE A 260 -9.32 25.84 4.15
CA ILE A 260 -9.61 25.15 2.88
C ILE A 260 -11.02 25.48 2.39
N LEU A 261 -12.02 25.43 3.27
CA LEU A 261 -13.43 25.70 2.94
C LEU A 261 -13.63 27.07 2.30
N PRO A 262 -13.17 28.18 2.91
CA PRO A 262 -13.49 29.50 2.40
C PRO A 262 -12.83 29.75 1.05
N ALA A 263 -11.59 29.30 0.86
CA ALA A 263 -10.87 29.42 -0.41
C ALA A 263 -11.58 28.66 -1.55
N LEU A 264 -12.08 27.44 -1.28
CA LEU A 264 -12.82 26.66 -2.28
C LEU A 264 -14.20 27.24 -2.58
N VAL A 265 -14.91 27.75 -1.56
CA VAL A 265 -16.22 28.38 -1.76
C VAL A 265 -16.09 29.67 -2.57
N ASP A 266 -15.10 30.52 -2.26
CA ASP A 266 -14.82 31.73 -3.03
C ASP A 266 -14.53 31.40 -4.50
N ALA A 267 -13.61 30.48 -4.75
CA ALA A 267 -13.28 30.00 -6.10
C ALA A 267 -14.51 29.46 -6.84
N SER A 268 -15.32 28.63 -6.18
CA SER A 268 -16.54 28.05 -6.76
C SER A 268 -17.56 29.12 -7.13
N THR A 269 -17.72 30.17 -6.32
CA THR A 269 -18.64 31.26 -6.63
C THR A 269 -18.16 32.12 -7.80
N ARG A 270 -16.85 32.38 -7.90
CA ARG A 270 -16.24 33.15 -8.99
C ARG A 270 -16.24 32.40 -10.32
N LEU A 271 -16.20 31.07 -10.27
CA LEU A 271 -16.24 30.18 -11.44
C LEU A 271 -17.67 29.76 -11.84
N ASP A 272 -18.71 30.12 -11.07
CA ASP A 272 -20.08 29.73 -11.39
C ASP A 272 -20.56 30.50 -12.64
N PRO A 273 -20.86 29.81 -13.76
CA PRO A 273 -21.32 30.45 -14.98
C PRO A 273 -22.66 31.17 -14.83
N SER A 274 -23.43 30.89 -13.77
CA SER A 274 -24.68 31.60 -13.48
C SER A 274 -24.49 33.00 -12.91
N VAL A 275 -23.29 33.32 -12.41
CA VAL A 275 -22.95 34.65 -11.88
C VAL A 275 -22.49 35.59 -13.00
N HIS A 276 -21.99 35.05 -14.11
CA HIS A 276 -21.50 35.83 -15.25
C HIS A 276 -22.64 36.18 -16.20
N THR A 277 -22.90 37.48 -16.36
CA THR A 277 -23.88 38.02 -17.31
C THR A 277 -23.35 37.98 -18.74
N ILE A 278 -24.25 38.03 -19.73
CA ILE A 278 -23.91 38.00 -21.18
C ILE A 278 -22.87 39.07 -21.56
N ASP A 279 -22.84 40.20 -20.84
CA ASP A 279 -21.93 41.33 -21.08
C ASP A 279 -20.51 41.16 -20.49
N SER A 280 -20.25 40.12 -19.70
CA SER A 280 -18.93 39.80 -19.14
C SER A 280 -18.75 38.29 -19.05
N PRO A 281 -18.53 37.61 -20.20
CA PRO A 281 -18.35 36.16 -20.21
C PRO A 281 -17.02 35.81 -19.54
N LEU A 282 -17.04 34.77 -18.68
CA LEU A 282 -15.84 34.23 -18.06
C LEU A 282 -14.85 33.78 -19.13
N THR A 283 -13.75 34.51 -19.28
CA THR A 283 -12.70 34.13 -20.22
C THR A 283 -11.88 32.98 -19.66
N ALA A 284 -11.30 32.15 -20.53
CA ALA A 284 -10.43 31.04 -20.11
C ALA A 284 -9.22 31.53 -19.29
N LEU A 285 -8.74 32.75 -19.55
CA LEU A 285 -7.63 33.37 -18.83
C LEU A 285 -8.06 33.79 -17.42
N GLU A 286 -9.25 34.38 -17.24
CA GLU A 286 -9.79 34.69 -15.91
C GLU A 286 -10.04 33.43 -15.10
N ALA A 287 -10.59 32.38 -15.72
CA ALA A 287 -10.77 31.09 -15.05
C ALA A 287 -9.41 30.50 -14.59
N LEU A 288 -8.38 30.58 -15.42
CA LEU A 288 -7.02 30.14 -15.06
C LEU A 288 -6.43 30.98 -13.93
N LEU A 289 -6.64 32.30 -13.94
CA LEU A 289 -6.17 33.20 -12.88
C LEU A 289 -6.86 32.89 -11.55
N VAL A 290 -8.18 32.70 -11.53
CA VAL A 290 -8.92 32.33 -10.32
C VAL A 290 -8.42 30.99 -9.76
N ILE A 291 -8.18 30.01 -10.64
CA ILE A 291 -7.63 28.71 -10.23
C ILE A 291 -6.21 28.89 -9.66
N ALA A 292 -5.34 29.66 -10.30
CA ALA A 292 -3.97 29.92 -9.85
C ALA A 292 -3.92 30.67 -8.50
N GLU A 293 -4.80 31.65 -8.31
CA GLU A 293 -4.99 32.38 -7.05
C GLU A 293 -5.42 31.41 -5.94
N THR A 294 -6.42 30.57 -6.23
CA THR A 294 -6.93 29.56 -5.28
C THR A 294 -5.83 28.56 -4.89
N ILE A 295 -5.08 28.04 -5.85
CA ILE A 295 -3.95 27.14 -5.59
C ILE A 295 -2.95 27.80 -4.65
N SER A 296 -2.64 29.08 -4.88
CA SER A 296 -1.69 29.83 -4.05
C SER A 296 -2.13 29.94 -2.59
N TRP A 297 -3.42 30.19 -2.35
CA TRP A 297 -4.01 30.19 -1.00
C TRP A 297 -4.01 28.81 -0.35
N LEU A 298 -4.09 27.74 -1.15
CA LEU A 298 -4.18 26.36 -0.68
C LEU A 298 -2.81 25.72 -0.39
N LEU A 299 -1.69 26.26 -0.88
CA LEU A 299 -0.34 25.68 -0.71
C LEU A 299 -0.03 25.32 0.75
N PHE A 300 -0.20 26.27 1.67
CA PHE A 300 0.15 26.08 3.08
C PHE A 300 -0.86 25.19 3.85
N PRO A 301 -2.18 25.41 3.76
CA PRO A 301 -3.17 24.52 4.38
C PRO A 301 -3.06 23.06 3.90
N PHE A 302 -2.80 22.82 2.61
CA PHE A 302 -2.64 21.47 2.07
C PHE A 302 -1.35 20.81 2.56
N MET A 303 -0.24 21.56 2.66
CA MET A 303 1.01 21.04 3.23
C MET A 303 0.80 20.58 4.68
N LEU A 304 0.14 21.39 5.52
CA LEU A 304 -0.14 21.01 6.91
C LEU A 304 -1.08 19.80 6.99
N THR A 305 -2.12 19.78 6.15
CA THR A 305 -3.08 18.68 6.09
C THR A 305 -2.38 17.37 5.70
N PHE A 306 -1.51 17.41 4.69
CA PHE A 306 -0.70 16.28 4.26
C PHE A 306 0.18 15.71 5.39
N LEU A 307 0.92 16.58 6.10
CA LEU A 307 1.77 16.17 7.22
C LEU A 307 0.96 15.58 8.39
N LEU A 308 -0.18 16.18 8.72
CA LEU A 308 -1.05 15.68 9.79
C LEU A 308 -1.68 14.34 9.43
N VAL A 309 -2.15 14.17 8.20
CA VAL A 309 -2.68 12.89 7.71
C VAL A 309 -1.62 11.80 7.78
N PHE A 310 -0.39 12.11 7.34
CA PHE A 310 0.74 11.19 7.46
C PHE A 310 0.96 10.73 8.91
N LEU A 311 1.03 11.67 9.85
CA LEU A 311 1.20 11.35 11.27
C LEU A 311 0.04 10.52 11.82
N VAL A 312 -1.21 10.88 11.51
CA VAL A 312 -2.39 10.13 11.94
C VAL A 312 -2.32 8.68 11.48
N VAL A 313 -2.02 8.45 10.19
CA VAL A 313 -2.02 7.10 9.62
C VAL A 313 -0.81 6.31 10.07
N PHE A 314 0.40 6.78 9.75
CA PHE A 314 1.61 5.97 9.86
C PHE A 314 2.19 5.92 11.27
N GLU A 315 2.17 7.04 12.00
CA GLU A 315 2.75 7.09 13.35
C GLU A 315 1.74 6.62 14.40
N TYR A 316 0.51 7.14 14.36
CA TYR A 316 -0.44 6.89 15.44
C TYR A 316 -1.37 5.69 15.19
N VAL A 317 -2.03 5.59 14.03
CA VAL A 317 -2.97 4.48 13.74
C VAL A 317 -2.24 3.16 13.58
N LEU A 318 -1.24 3.08 12.67
CA LEU A 318 -0.44 1.86 12.51
C LEU A 318 0.36 1.55 13.77
N GLY A 319 0.92 2.56 14.44
CA GLY A 319 1.62 2.39 15.70
C GLY A 319 0.74 1.89 16.85
N ALA A 320 -0.55 2.24 16.88
CA ALA A 320 -1.52 1.71 17.83
C ALA A 320 -1.95 0.28 17.45
N ALA A 321 -2.22 0.02 16.16
CA ALA A 321 -2.53 -1.32 15.66
C ALA A 321 -1.38 -2.30 15.94
N ALA A 322 -0.13 -1.87 15.77
CA ALA A 322 1.06 -2.66 16.09
C ALA A 322 1.16 -2.99 17.58
N GLU A 323 0.83 -2.04 18.46
CA GLU A 323 0.84 -2.25 19.91
C GLU A 323 -0.23 -3.26 20.32
N VAL A 324 -1.47 -3.11 19.81
CA VAL A 324 -2.58 -4.03 20.09
C VAL A 324 -2.30 -5.45 19.60
N THR A 325 -1.62 -5.59 18.46
CA THR A 325 -1.26 -6.89 17.87
C THR A 325 0.09 -7.44 18.35
N HIS A 326 0.77 -6.76 19.29
CA HIS A 326 2.14 -7.09 19.71
C HIS A 326 3.16 -7.11 18.58
N PHE A 327 2.90 -6.47 17.45
CA PHE A 327 3.79 -6.43 16.29
C PHE A 327 5.01 -5.55 16.58
N ALA A 328 6.21 -6.15 16.51
CA ALA A 328 7.45 -5.49 16.86
C ALA A 328 8.07 -4.70 15.69
N ASP A 329 7.81 -5.13 14.44
CA ASP A 329 8.35 -4.46 13.24
C ASP A 329 7.57 -3.18 12.93
N ARG A 330 7.95 -2.08 13.58
CA ARG A 330 7.25 -0.78 13.49
C ARG A 330 7.80 0.12 12.38
N HIS A 331 8.53 -0.44 11.42
CA HIS A 331 9.14 0.35 10.35
C HIS A 331 8.14 0.63 9.22
N PHE A 332 7.14 1.48 9.49
CA PHE A 332 6.10 1.83 8.52
C PHE A 332 6.56 2.91 7.51
N TYR A 333 7.53 3.73 7.89
CA TYR A 333 8.10 4.80 7.08
C TYR A 333 9.57 5.05 7.46
N SER A 334 10.28 5.78 6.62
CA SER A 334 11.66 6.25 6.83
C SER A 334 11.73 7.78 6.67
N ASP A 335 12.92 8.38 6.75
CA ASP A 335 13.16 9.82 6.71
C ASP A 335 12.90 10.47 5.33
N TRP A 336 11.70 10.26 4.77
CA TRP A 336 11.29 10.67 3.42
C TRP A 336 11.31 12.19 3.22
N TRP A 337 11.28 12.99 4.31
CA TRP A 337 11.41 14.44 4.23
C TRP A 337 12.79 14.88 3.71
N ASN A 338 13.80 14.01 3.83
CA ASN A 338 15.14 14.22 3.30
C ASN A 338 15.31 13.70 1.86
N SER A 339 14.28 13.10 1.26
CA SER A 339 14.37 12.54 -0.10
C SER A 339 14.74 13.61 -1.13
N THR A 340 15.55 13.21 -2.11
CA THR A 340 16.08 14.09 -3.16
C THR A 340 15.47 13.80 -4.53
N ASP A 341 14.85 12.65 -4.74
CA ASP A 341 14.07 12.34 -5.93
C ASP A 341 12.75 11.62 -5.56
N TRP A 342 11.80 11.59 -6.50
CA TRP A 342 10.51 10.92 -6.27
C TRP A 342 10.63 9.41 -6.08
N MET A 343 11.72 8.79 -6.57
CA MET A 343 11.95 7.35 -6.39
C MET A 343 12.37 7.03 -4.95
N GLU A 344 13.19 7.87 -4.33
CA GLU A 344 13.55 7.80 -2.93
C GLU A 344 12.31 7.99 -2.05
N PHE A 345 11.51 9.03 -2.32
CA PHE A 345 10.25 9.27 -1.62
C PHE A 345 9.30 8.07 -1.67
N SER A 346 9.04 7.51 -2.86
CA SER A 346 8.13 6.35 -3.02
C SER A 346 8.57 5.09 -2.27
N ARG A 347 9.86 4.99 -1.88
CA ARG A 347 10.39 3.86 -1.10
C ARG A 347 10.28 4.07 0.40
N GLU A 348 10.25 5.32 0.84
CA GLU A 348 10.43 5.71 2.24
C GLU A 348 9.14 6.20 2.90
N TRP A 349 8.17 6.67 2.10
CA TRP A 349 6.90 7.19 2.60
C TRP A 349 6.01 6.14 3.25
N ASN A 350 5.76 5.03 2.55
CA ASN A 350 4.82 3.98 2.95
C ASN A 350 5.44 2.62 2.66
N ILE A 351 6.24 2.18 3.61
CA ILE A 351 7.03 0.97 3.47
C ILE A 351 6.16 -0.27 3.30
N PRO A 352 4.99 -0.42 3.97
CA PRO A 352 4.10 -1.56 3.72
C PRO A 352 3.66 -1.71 2.26
N VAL A 353 3.17 -0.63 1.63
CA VAL A 353 2.72 -0.68 0.22
C VAL A 353 3.91 -0.83 -0.72
N TYR A 354 4.98 -0.08 -0.50
CA TYR A 354 6.20 -0.20 -1.28
C TYR A 354 6.75 -1.64 -1.24
N SER A 355 6.82 -2.25 -0.05
CA SER A 355 7.31 -3.62 0.13
C SER A 355 6.42 -4.63 -0.58
N PHE A 356 5.10 -4.44 -0.53
CA PHE A 356 4.15 -5.27 -1.27
C PHE A 356 4.36 -5.18 -2.79
N LEU A 357 4.36 -3.96 -3.34
CA LEU A 357 4.56 -3.73 -4.79
C LEU A 357 5.91 -4.25 -5.25
N ARG A 358 6.96 -4.04 -4.45
CA ARG A 358 8.29 -4.54 -4.76
C ARG A 358 8.33 -6.07 -4.79
N ARG A 359 7.76 -6.73 -3.77
CA ARG A 359 7.80 -8.19 -3.60
C ARG A 359 6.95 -8.91 -4.66
N HIS A 360 5.73 -8.46 -4.90
CA HIS A 360 4.76 -9.19 -5.72
C HIS A 360 4.63 -8.68 -7.16
N VAL A 361 4.96 -7.41 -7.42
CA VAL A 361 4.86 -6.81 -8.76
C VAL A 361 6.24 -6.67 -9.40
N TYR A 362 7.15 -5.95 -8.76
CA TYR A 362 8.45 -5.64 -9.35
C TYR A 362 9.35 -6.88 -9.45
N SER A 363 9.49 -7.65 -8.38
CA SER A 363 10.35 -8.86 -8.35
C SER A 363 9.90 -9.90 -9.38
N THR A 364 8.57 -10.11 -9.49
CA THR A 364 7.98 -11.08 -10.43
C THR A 364 8.08 -10.63 -11.90
N SER A 365 7.96 -9.32 -12.18
CA SER A 365 8.01 -8.80 -13.56
C SER A 365 9.43 -8.60 -14.09
N ARG A 366 10.42 -8.34 -13.23
CA ARG A 366 11.79 -8.03 -13.63
C ARG A 366 12.48 -9.12 -14.47
N PRO A 367 12.41 -10.43 -14.12
CA PRO A 367 13.03 -11.49 -14.93
C PRO A 367 12.46 -11.60 -16.34
N HIS A 368 11.19 -11.24 -16.53
CA HIS A 368 10.46 -11.43 -17.79
C HIS A 368 10.57 -10.23 -18.73
N ILE A 369 10.54 -9.00 -18.20
CA ILE A 369 10.35 -7.77 -19.00
C ILE A 369 11.52 -6.78 -18.83
N GLY A 370 12.44 -7.05 -17.90
CA GLY A 370 13.62 -6.23 -17.62
C GLY A 370 13.37 -5.07 -16.63
N LYS A 371 14.46 -4.43 -16.17
CA LYS A 371 14.44 -3.44 -15.08
C LYS A 371 13.57 -2.21 -15.37
N ALA A 372 13.71 -1.62 -16.56
CA ALA A 372 13.00 -0.38 -16.91
C ALA A 372 11.48 -0.62 -16.99
N ASN A 373 11.07 -1.67 -17.70
CA ASN A 373 9.66 -2.00 -17.89
C ASN A 373 9.02 -2.48 -16.58
N ALA A 374 9.74 -3.22 -15.73
CA ALA A 374 9.25 -3.60 -14.40
C ALA A 374 8.93 -2.37 -13.53
N THR A 375 9.77 -1.33 -13.58
CA THR A 375 9.47 -0.06 -12.90
C THR A 375 8.22 0.60 -13.48
N VAL A 376 8.11 0.70 -14.81
CA VAL A 376 6.93 1.30 -15.46
C VAL A 376 5.65 0.57 -15.10
N ILE A 377 5.65 -0.77 -15.13
CA ILE A 377 4.48 -1.59 -14.77
C ILE A 377 4.12 -1.40 -13.29
N THR A 378 5.11 -1.34 -12.40
CA THR A 378 4.87 -1.13 -10.96
C THR A 378 4.20 0.23 -10.71
N PHE A 379 4.71 1.29 -11.34
CA PHE A 379 4.10 2.62 -11.26
C PHE A 379 2.73 2.68 -11.92
N LEU A 380 2.52 1.98 -13.04
CA LEU A 380 1.24 1.91 -13.72
C LEU A 380 0.17 1.26 -12.83
N ILE A 381 0.48 0.13 -12.19
CA ILE A 381 -0.44 -0.54 -11.27
C ILE A 381 -0.77 0.36 -10.08
N SER A 382 0.23 1.03 -9.52
CA SER A 382 0.01 2.04 -8.47
C SER A 382 -0.92 3.16 -8.96
N ALA A 383 -0.67 3.74 -10.13
CA ALA A 383 -1.48 4.82 -10.70
C ALA A 383 -2.93 4.41 -10.98
N VAL A 384 -3.16 3.18 -11.44
CA VAL A 384 -4.51 2.63 -11.60
C VAL A 384 -5.21 2.51 -10.26
N GLY A 385 -4.53 2.01 -9.22
CA GLY A 385 -5.07 1.95 -7.86
C GLY A 385 -5.52 3.34 -7.35
N HIS A 386 -4.68 4.36 -7.54
CA HIS A 386 -4.99 5.75 -7.16
C HIS A 386 -6.18 6.32 -7.94
N GLU A 387 -6.26 6.08 -9.25
CA GLU A 387 -7.39 6.54 -10.06
C GLU A 387 -8.69 5.81 -9.70
N ILE A 388 -8.64 4.52 -9.32
CA ILE A 388 -9.81 3.80 -8.80
C ILE A 388 -10.30 4.49 -7.52
N VAL A 389 -9.40 4.80 -6.59
CA VAL A 389 -9.79 5.48 -5.34
C VAL A 389 -10.34 6.88 -5.60
N MET A 390 -9.69 7.65 -6.47
CA MET A 390 -10.14 8.99 -6.85
C MET A 390 -11.47 8.98 -7.62
N GLY A 391 -11.66 8.00 -8.51
CA GLY A 391 -12.89 7.78 -9.25
C GLY A 391 -14.06 7.43 -8.32
N CYS A 392 -13.81 6.65 -7.26
CA CYS A 392 -14.82 6.35 -6.25
C CYS A 392 -15.20 7.57 -5.42
N ILE A 393 -14.24 8.41 -5.05
CA ILE A 393 -14.51 9.65 -4.29
C ILE A 393 -15.33 10.64 -5.12
N THR A 394 -14.91 10.87 -6.36
CA THR A 394 -15.49 11.90 -7.22
C THR A 394 -16.70 11.40 -8.02
N LYS A 395 -17.00 10.09 -7.96
CA LYS A 395 -17.98 9.38 -8.78
C LYS A 395 -17.77 9.60 -10.29
N LYS A 396 -16.57 10.00 -10.71
CA LYS A 396 -16.20 10.28 -12.09
C LYS A 396 -14.74 9.86 -12.34
N LEU A 397 -14.54 9.05 -13.38
CA LEU A 397 -13.19 8.75 -13.91
C LEU A 397 -12.74 9.92 -14.78
N ARG A 398 -11.70 10.65 -14.34
CA ARG A 398 -11.18 11.84 -15.04
C ARG A 398 -9.77 11.62 -15.59
N GLY A 399 -8.97 10.77 -14.96
CA GLY A 399 -7.61 10.45 -15.39
C GLY A 399 -6.54 11.52 -15.10
N TYR A 400 -6.91 12.67 -14.51
CA TYR A 400 -5.92 13.72 -14.18
C TYR A 400 -4.90 13.23 -13.15
N GLY A 401 -5.35 12.53 -12.09
CA GLY A 401 -4.47 11.95 -11.08
C GLY A 401 -3.54 10.91 -11.67
N PHE A 402 -4.09 10.00 -12.49
CA PHE A 402 -3.31 9.01 -13.24
C PHE A 402 -2.19 9.64 -14.08
N ILE A 403 -2.49 10.69 -14.86
CA ILE A 403 -1.49 11.37 -15.70
C ILE A 403 -0.42 12.05 -14.82
N CYS A 404 -0.83 12.77 -13.78
CA CYS A 404 0.10 13.42 -12.86
C CYS A 404 1.06 12.43 -12.19
N GLN A 405 0.56 11.25 -11.80
CA GLN A 405 1.38 10.20 -11.20
C GLN A 405 2.33 9.57 -12.22
N MET A 406 1.88 9.34 -13.46
CA MET A 406 2.76 8.85 -14.52
C MET A 406 3.85 9.85 -14.93
N LEU A 407 3.57 11.16 -14.84
CA LEU A 407 4.53 12.23 -15.10
C LEU A 407 5.67 12.30 -14.06
N GLN A 408 5.53 11.65 -12.89
CA GLN A 408 6.61 11.55 -11.91
C GLN A 408 7.85 10.85 -12.49
N LEU A 409 7.67 9.83 -13.35
CA LEU A 409 8.78 9.09 -13.95
C LEU A 409 9.65 9.97 -14.88
N PRO A 410 9.10 10.73 -15.85
CA PRO A 410 9.84 11.73 -16.60
C PRO A 410 10.54 12.78 -15.72
N ILE A 411 9.88 13.26 -14.65
CA ILE A 411 10.46 14.24 -13.73
C ILE A 411 11.70 13.66 -13.04
N VAL A 412 11.64 12.41 -12.59
CA VAL A 412 12.81 11.70 -12.02
C VAL A 412 13.93 11.57 -13.05
N MET A 413 13.60 11.21 -14.29
CA MET A 413 14.60 11.09 -15.36
C MET A 413 15.29 12.44 -15.61
N LEU A 414 14.54 13.54 -15.59
CA LEU A 414 15.08 14.88 -15.71
C LEU A 414 15.97 15.26 -14.52
N GLN A 415 15.54 14.97 -13.28
CA GLN A 415 16.33 15.19 -12.05
C GLN A 415 17.64 14.40 -12.03
N ARG A 416 17.69 13.25 -12.73
CA ARG A 416 18.89 12.40 -12.86
C ARG A 416 19.86 12.85 -13.96
N THR A 417 19.53 13.90 -14.71
CA THR A 417 20.44 14.44 -15.74
C THR A 417 21.71 15.01 -15.12
N LYS A 418 22.80 15.04 -15.91
CA LYS A 418 24.12 15.48 -15.47
C LYS A 418 24.15 16.92 -14.90
N TRP A 419 23.17 17.75 -15.27
CA TRP A 419 23.06 19.16 -14.88
C TRP A 419 22.55 19.35 -13.44
N VAL A 420 21.77 18.40 -12.94
CA VAL A 420 21.10 18.45 -11.63
C VAL A 420 21.72 17.44 -10.65
N ARG A 421 22.48 16.47 -11.18
CA ARG A 421 23.17 15.43 -10.42
C ARG A 421 24.22 16.03 -9.47
N GLY A 422 23.98 15.91 -8.16
CA GLY A 422 24.92 16.26 -7.09
C GLY A 422 24.48 17.41 -6.18
N ARG A 423 23.43 18.17 -6.54
CA ARG A 423 22.90 19.26 -5.70
C ARG A 423 21.79 18.76 -4.77
N LYS A 424 22.16 18.08 -3.67
CA LYS A 424 21.19 17.46 -2.74
C LYS A 424 20.15 18.44 -2.20
N THR A 425 20.57 19.62 -1.75
CA THR A 425 19.67 20.67 -1.22
C THR A 425 18.72 21.21 -2.28
N LEU A 426 19.22 21.51 -3.49
CA LEU A 426 18.37 21.96 -4.59
C LEU A 426 17.31 20.91 -4.94
N ASN A 427 17.72 19.64 -5.00
CA ASN A 427 16.83 18.54 -5.33
C ASN A 427 15.74 18.33 -4.28
N ASN A 428 16.10 18.41 -2.99
CA ASN A 428 15.14 18.35 -1.89
C ASN A 428 14.15 19.54 -1.91
N VAL A 429 14.63 20.77 -2.16
CA VAL A 429 13.75 21.94 -2.30
C VAL A 429 12.81 21.78 -3.49
N CYS A 430 13.32 21.35 -4.66
CA CYS A 430 12.49 21.07 -5.83
C CYS A 430 11.47 19.95 -5.55
N PHE A 431 11.85 18.93 -4.80
CA PHE A 431 10.96 17.86 -4.35
C PHE A 431 9.82 18.42 -3.50
N TRP A 432 10.11 19.19 -2.44
CA TRP A 432 9.10 19.82 -1.59
C TRP A 432 8.18 20.77 -2.38
N CYS A 433 8.75 21.63 -3.24
CA CYS A 433 7.96 22.49 -4.12
C CYS A 433 7.03 21.68 -5.03
N SER A 434 7.53 20.61 -5.63
CA SER A 434 6.73 19.74 -6.51
C SER A 434 5.62 19.01 -5.76
N MET A 435 5.88 18.59 -4.52
CA MET A 435 4.90 17.90 -3.67
C MET A 435 3.78 18.86 -3.23
N ILE A 436 4.12 20.04 -2.71
CA ILE A 436 3.13 21.03 -2.24
C ILE A 436 2.28 21.54 -3.42
N MET A 437 2.91 21.80 -4.56
CA MET A 437 2.22 22.22 -5.77
C MET A 437 1.31 21.11 -6.31
N GLY A 438 1.79 19.86 -6.38
CA GLY A 438 1.00 18.72 -6.81
C GLY A 438 -0.26 18.51 -5.97
N LEU A 439 -0.12 18.56 -4.64
CA LEU A 439 -1.23 18.46 -3.68
C LEU A 439 -2.29 19.54 -3.92
N SER A 440 -1.86 20.77 -4.12
CA SER A 440 -2.73 21.95 -4.22
C SER A 440 -3.44 22.04 -5.58
N LEU A 441 -2.87 21.42 -6.63
CA LEU A 441 -3.44 21.37 -7.98
C LEU A 441 -4.64 20.41 -8.10
N VAL A 442 -4.61 19.28 -7.38
CA VAL A 442 -5.60 18.21 -7.57
C VAL A 442 -7.00 18.63 -7.10
N CYS A 443 -7.09 19.42 -6.02
CA CYS A 443 -8.37 19.75 -5.41
C CYS A 443 -9.24 20.71 -6.26
N PRO A 444 -8.76 21.88 -6.70
CA PRO A 444 -9.58 22.84 -7.46
C PRO A 444 -10.04 22.28 -8.81
N VAL A 445 -9.19 21.47 -9.46
CA VAL A 445 -9.49 20.86 -10.77
C VAL A 445 -10.51 19.71 -10.64
N SER A 446 -10.59 19.09 -9.47
CA SER A 446 -11.47 17.94 -9.21
C SER A 446 -12.86 18.33 -8.70
N LEU A 447 -13.06 19.56 -8.20
CA LEU A 447 -14.34 19.99 -7.65
C LEU A 447 -15.43 20.11 -8.74
N PRO A 448 -16.64 19.55 -8.54
CA PRO A 448 -17.82 19.98 -9.26
C PRO A 448 -18.35 21.31 -8.68
N PRO A 449 -18.96 22.19 -9.51
CA PRO A 449 -19.29 23.57 -9.15
C PRO A 449 -20.40 23.77 -8.10
N ARG A 450 -20.90 22.72 -7.40
CA ARG A 450 -22.13 22.85 -6.59
C ARG A 450 -22.20 22.17 -5.22
N ASP A 451 -21.17 21.45 -4.77
CA ASP A 451 -21.31 20.69 -3.50
C ASP A 451 -20.51 21.30 -2.34
N LYS A 452 -21.24 21.79 -1.33
CA LYS A 452 -20.75 22.15 0.03
C LYS A 452 -20.07 20.98 0.78
N LYS A 453 -19.98 19.81 0.15
CA LYS A 453 -19.30 18.59 0.63
C LYS A 453 -17.78 18.63 0.38
N ALA A 454 -17.29 19.62 -0.37
CA ALA A 454 -15.91 19.76 -0.84
C ALA A 454 -14.83 19.61 0.24
N VAL A 455 -15.09 20.06 1.46
CA VAL A 455 -14.02 20.28 2.46
C VAL A 455 -13.49 19.00 3.05
N LEU A 456 -14.41 18.11 3.40
CA LEU A 456 -14.05 16.80 3.91
C LEU A 456 -13.61 15.89 2.75
N THR A 457 -14.16 16.10 1.55
CA THR A 457 -13.70 15.44 0.31
C THR A 457 -12.25 15.81 0.00
N SER A 458 -11.82 17.06 0.16
CA SER A 458 -10.42 17.47 -0.02
C SER A 458 -9.48 16.81 1.00
N VAL A 459 -9.87 16.76 2.27
CA VAL A 459 -9.07 16.16 3.35
C VAL A 459 -8.90 14.65 3.15
N LEU A 460 -9.99 13.95 2.80
CA LEU A 460 -9.97 12.51 2.55
C LEU A 460 -9.46 12.16 1.16
N GLN A 461 -9.55 13.04 0.15
CA GLN A 461 -8.80 12.89 -1.11
C GLN A 461 -7.30 12.89 -0.83
N ILE A 462 -6.82 13.77 0.06
CA ILE A 462 -5.42 13.74 0.51
C ILE A 462 -5.11 12.46 1.30
N CYS A 463 -6.00 11.98 2.19
CA CYS A 463 -5.81 10.67 2.82
C CYS A 463 -5.74 9.52 1.80
N SER A 464 -6.62 9.52 0.81
CA SER A 464 -6.76 8.47 -0.19
C SER A 464 -5.67 8.49 -1.27
N LEU A 465 -5.18 9.66 -1.64
CA LEU A 465 -4.07 9.83 -2.59
C LEU A 465 -2.73 9.36 -2.03
N TYR A 466 -2.62 9.11 -0.72
CA TYR A 466 -1.32 8.85 -0.07
C TYR A 466 -1.28 7.62 0.86
N VAL A 467 -2.41 6.99 1.17
CA VAL A 467 -2.45 5.66 1.82
C VAL A 467 -2.01 4.55 0.85
N LEU A 468 -1.98 4.83 -0.46
CA LEU A 468 -1.62 3.87 -1.52
C LEU A 468 -0.32 4.21 -2.29
N VAL A 469 0.35 5.33 -1.98
CA VAL A 469 1.72 5.59 -2.47
C VAL A 469 2.67 4.66 -1.75
#